data_AF-H1Z2K1-F1
#
_entry.id   AF-H1Z2K1-F1
#
_cell.length_a   1.000
_cell.length_b   1.000
_cell.length_c   1.000
_cell.angle_alpha   90.00
_cell.angle_beta   90.00
_cell.angle_gamma   90.00
#
_symmetry.space_group_name_H-M   'P 1'
#
loop_
_entity.id
_entity.type
_entity.pdbx_description
1 polymer ?
#
loop_
_entity_poly.entity_id
_entity_poly.type
_entity_poly.pdbx_seq_one_letter_code
_entity_poly.pdbx_strand_id
1 'polypeptide(L)'
;MKKYSIISVLLILAIITAFAGCTGEESDTQTNGINTANDTKTENAMESVAEELTKSINAGLEEINSGLSGNSAALSEAGLTGDSAEKILSENLLSYPWAVSSLIISKEGVVLTAMPKNYADVAGEDLSWQSQVQTANREQIPIVSDVFTMAEGFTGISQSSPVFSESGEYLGYTDITYKPDTFLARQIIPVIKNTPYDIWVAQTDGTLIYDTKEEEIGNNLMTDTMYSNPDLQTVLKRILKEPSGTAEYTFSDKNWNKNVTKTASWKTAGINGAEWRVVVTYSGNENEGEAAAEPVNIPETTDSRYENLKAFVDDAAAYAKEHGKEAALNEFNNVNGSFISKELYIFAYETDGTVIALPYQKELLGTDRAEITDANGVEFIRAAIDTAEKGGGSLYYIYPNPEDNYKEEFKLSYVMPVDDEWFVGAGIYLPEIPAVFNEKEIDELVKRVKSARDYAQANDKEEAIADFNDLNGTFADGANYIFAYEYDGATLALPFQPELIGTNRLEFSDTYGVEIIRWEISAAKRGGGFVYAEYFNPETGDSGLKLCYVTPVNDEWLVGSGIYTKSI
;
A
#
# COMPACT_ATOMS: atom_id res chain seq x y z
N MET A 1 -33.11 -30.96 -69.17
CA MET A 1 -32.46 -31.50 -70.38
C MET A 1 -31.22 -30.67 -70.69
N LYS A 2 -30.11 -31.35 -71.03
CA LYS A 2 -28.79 -30.90 -71.51
C LYS A 2 -27.74 -30.42 -70.47
N LYS A 3 -26.67 -31.23 -70.43
CA LYS A 3 -25.31 -31.00 -69.89
C LYS A 3 -24.47 -30.19 -70.87
N TYR A 4 -23.50 -29.45 -70.34
CA TYR A 4 -22.13 -29.17 -70.85
C TYR A 4 -21.32 -28.67 -69.63
N SER A 5 -20.01 -28.79 -69.43
CA SER A 5 -18.88 -29.63 -69.88
C SER A 5 -17.69 -29.03 -69.10
N ILE A 6 -16.98 -29.78 -68.24
CA ILE A 6 -15.57 -30.21 -68.45
C ILE A 6 -14.46 -29.23 -67.95
N ILE A 7 -13.46 -29.83 -67.26
CA ILE A 7 -12.07 -29.41 -66.90
C ILE A 7 -11.89 -28.61 -65.58
N SER A 8 -11.55 -29.27 -64.46
CA SER A 8 -10.21 -29.66 -63.91
C SER A 8 -9.60 -28.53 -63.05
N VAL A 9 -9.13 -28.73 -61.82
CA VAL A 9 -7.96 -29.56 -61.46
C VAL A 9 -8.08 -30.13 -60.03
N LEU A 10 -7.75 -31.42 -59.95
CA LEU A 10 -7.46 -32.25 -58.77
C LEU A 10 -6.12 -31.85 -58.11
N LEU A 11 -5.97 -32.04 -56.80
CA LEU A 11 -5.17 -33.17 -56.32
C LEU A 11 -5.56 -33.61 -54.91
N ILE A 12 -5.58 -34.92 -54.77
CA ILE A 12 -6.22 -35.76 -53.77
C ILE A 12 -5.16 -36.80 -53.39
N LEU A 13 -5.00 -37.07 -52.09
CA LEU A 13 -4.61 -38.36 -51.48
C LEU A 13 -3.14 -38.81 -51.72
N ALA A 14 -2.51 -39.71 -50.97
CA ALA A 14 -2.88 -40.57 -49.84
C ALA A 14 -1.65 -41.42 -49.43
N ILE A 15 -1.74 -42.02 -48.25
CA ILE A 15 -1.42 -43.44 -47.94
C ILE A 15 0.07 -43.82 -47.80
N ILE A 16 0.47 -43.93 -46.52
CA ILE A 16 0.85 -45.17 -45.80
C ILE A 16 1.56 -46.27 -46.62
N THR A 17 2.75 -46.67 -46.18
CA THR A 17 3.03 -48.05 -45.70
C THR A 17 4.43 -48.18 -45.12
N ALA A 18 4.52 -48.98 -44.06
CA ALA A 18 5.71 -49.27 -43.29
C ALA A 18 6.61 -50.32 -43.97
N PHE A 19 7.91 -50.23 -43.71
CA PHE A 19 8.82 -51.37 -43.71
C PHE A 19 9.78 -51.24 -42.51
N ALA A 20 9.88 -52.33 -41.75
CA ALA A 20 10.87 -52.54 -40.71
C ALA A 20 12.08 -53.31 -41.29
N GLY A 21 13.27 -53.01 -40.75
CA GLY A 21 14.40 -53.94 -40.69
C GLY A 21 15.67 -53.51 -41.41
N CYS A 22 16.61 -52.90 -40.68
CA CYS A 22 18.01 -53.37 -40.56
C CYS A 22 18.73 -52.63 -39.43
N THR A 23 19.53 -53.40 -38.68
CA THR A 23 20.21 -53.11 -37.41
C THR A 23 21.55 -52.39 -37.58
N GLY A 24 21.98 -51.61 -36.57
CA GLY A 24 23.37 -51.16 -36.39
C GLY A 24 23.59 -50.15 -35.27
N GLU A 25 23.97 -50.65 -34.09
CA GLU A 25 24.82 -50.11 -33.00
C GLU A 25 24.71 -48.65 -32.46
N GLU A 26 24.42 -48.60 -31.16
CA GLU A 26 24.91 -47.71 -30.07
C GLU A 26 25.37 -46.28 -30.37
N SER A 27 24.66 -45.31 -29.78
CA SER A 27 25.26 -44.44 -28.76
C SER A 27 24.19 -43.88 -27.82
N ASP A 28 24.32 -44.20 -26.54
CA ASP A 28 23.53 -43.65 -25.44
C ASP A 28 23.70 -42.12 -25.37
N THR A 29 22.60 -41.40 -25.56
CA THR A 29 22.43 -40.08 -24.95
C THR A 29 21.13 -40.15 -24.15
N GLN A 30 21.29 -40.24 -22.82
CA GLN A 30 20.22 -40.02 -21.86
C GLN A 30 19.62 -38.64 -22.13
N THR A 31 18.41 -38.63 -22.70
CA THR A 31 17.53 -37.47 -22.67
C THR A 31 16.90 -37.42 -21.29
N ASN A 32 17.13 -36.32 -20.57
CA ASN A 32 16.43 -36.00 -19.33
C ASN A 32 14.93 -36.10 -19.57
N GLY A 33 14.29 -37.06 -18.89
CA GLY A 33 12.84 -37.21 -18.88
C GLY A 33 12.19 -35.99 -18.23
N ILE A 34 11.63 -35.11 -19.07
CA ILE A 34 10.30 -34.52 -18.97
C ILE A 34 9.71 -34.50 -17.55
N ASN A 35 9.78 -33.35 -16.88
CA ASN A 35 9.08 -33.03 -15.62
C ASN A 35 7.67 -32.42 -15.86
N THR A 36 7.10 -32.59 -17.06
CA THR A 36 5.93 -31.84 -17.53
C THR A 36 4.66 -32.06 -16.70
N ALA A 37 4.53 -33.16 -15.98
CA ALA A 37 3.34 -33.41 -15.16
C ALA A 37 3.28 -32.50 -13.92
N ASN A 38 4.44 -32.15 -13.35
CA ASN A 38 4.52 -31.21 -12.22
C ASN A 38 4.35 -29.78 -12.71
N ASP A 39 4.96 -29.43 -13.85
CA ASP A 39 4.85 -28.10 -14.46
C ASP A 39 3.38 -27.78 -14.83
N THR A 40 2.69 -28.72 -15.50
CA THR A 40 1.26 -28.57 -15.82
C THR A 40 0.36 -28.50 -14.57
N LYS A 41 0.71 -29.18 -13.47
CA LYS A 41 -0.06 -29.10 -12.22
C LYS A 41 0.08 -27.74 -11.56
N THR A 42 1.28 -27.17 -11.55
CA THR A 42 1.58 -25.84 -11.01
C THR A 42 0.91 -24.75 -11.86
N GLU A 43 1.01 -24.83 -13.19
CA GLU A 43 0.34 -23.90 -14.12
C GLU A 43 -1.18 -23.88 -13.90
N ASN A 44 -1.82 -25.05 -13.78
CA ASN A 44 -3.26 -25.14 -13.50
C ASN A 44 -3.63 -24.54 -12.12
N ALA A 45 -2.77 -24.69 -11.11
CA ALA A 45 -2.99 -24.11 -9.79
C ALA A 45 -2.87 -22.58 -9.81
N MET A 46 -1.84 -22.06 -10.48
CA MET A 46 -1.67 -20.61 -10.67
C MET A 46 -2.82 -19.99 -11.46
N GLU A 47 -3.30 -20.67 -12.52
CA GLU A 47 -4.46 -20.22 -13.27
C GLU A 47 -5.72 -20.16 -12.39
N SER A 48 -5.95 -21.17 -11.54
CA SER A 48 -7.07 -21.17 -10.58
C SER A 48 -6.99 -20.01 -9.60
N VAL A 49 -5.79 -19.69 -9.10
CA VAL A 49 -5.58 -18.53 -8.21
C VAL A 49 -5.86 -17.24 -8.98
N ALA A 50 -5.38 -17.10 -10.21
CA ALA A 50 -5.64 -15.92 -11.04
C ALA A 50 -7.15 -15.72 -11.30
N GLU A 51 -7.91 -16.80 -11.50
CA GLU A 51 -9.37 -16.75 -11.62
C GLU A 51 -10.06 -16.30 -10.33
N GLU A 52 -9.65 -16.84 -9.19
CA GLU A 52 -10.20 -16.48 -7.90
C GLU A 52 -9.93 -15.01 -7.55
N LEU A 53 -8.69 -14.55 -7.77
CA LEU A 53 -8.31 -13.15 -7.59
C LEU A 53 -9.11 -12.22 -8.50
N THR A 54 -9.27 -12.57 -9.79
CA THR A 54 -10.07 -11.79 -10.73
C THR A 54 -11.52 -11.66 -10.27
N LYS A 55 -12.10 -12.76 -9.76
CA LYS A 55 -13.46 -12.77 -9.22
C LYS A 55 -13.57 -11.92 -7.95
N SER A 56 -12.59 -12.02 -7.05
CA SER A 56 -12.52 -11.24 -5.81
C SER A 56 -12.46 -9.74 -6.11
N ILE A 57 -11.51 -9.33 -6.95
CA ILE A 57 -11.32 -7.93 -7.37
C ILE A 57 -12.60 -7.36 -8.02
N ASN A 58 -13.19 -8.08 -8.97
CA ASN A 58 -14.43 -7.64 -9.62
C ASN A 58 -15.61 -7.54 -8.66
N ALA A 59 -15.70 -8.43 -7.67
CA ALA A 59 -16.74 -8.37 -6.65
C ALA A 59 -16.56 -7.14 -5.75
N GLY A 60 -15.33 -6.82 -5.34
CA GLY A 60 -15.03 -5.61 -4.57
C GLY A 60 -15.37 -4.32 -5.33
N LEU A 61 -15.03 -4.25 -6.62
CA LEU A 61 -15.39 -3.10 -7.46
C LEU A 61 -16.92 -2.96 -7.62
N GLU A 62 -17.64 -4.07 -7.76
CA GLU A 62 -19.10 -4.06 -7.89
C GLU A 62 -19.80 -3.66 -6.58
N GLU A 63 -19.23 -4.02 -5.43
CA GLU A 63 -19.72 -3.58 -4.12
C GLU A 63 -19.68 -2.04 -4.01
N ILE A 64 -18.55 -1.43 -4.38
CA ILE A 64 -18.40 0.04 -4.43
C ILE A 64 -19.39 0.65 -5.43
N ASN A 65 -19.52 0.04 -6.61
CA ASN A 65 -20.43 0.50 -7.66
C ASN A 65 -21.89 0.53 -7.18
N SER A 66 -22.29 -0.50 -6.44
CA SER A 66 -23.62 -0.61 -5.84
C SER A 66 -23.85 0.47 -4.78
N GLY A 67 -22.86 0.72 -3.93
CA GLY A 67 -22.89 1.80 -2.94
C GLY A 67 -23.06 3.18 -3.57
N LEU A 68 -22.22 3.50 -4.57
CA LEU A 68 -22.29 4.77 -5.30
C LEU A 68 -23.60 4.95 -6.09
N SER A 69 -24.17 3.88 -6.62
CA SER A 69 -25.48 3.92 -7.27
C SER A 69 -26.59 4.29 -6.28
N GLY A 70 -26.52 3.77 -5.05
CA GLY A 70 -27.39 4.18 -3.95
C GLY A 70 -27.24 5.65 -3.59
N ASN A 71 -26.00 6.14 -3.50
CA ASN A 71 -25.72 7.55 -3.21
C ASN A 71 -26.21 8.48 -4.32
N SER A 72 -26.00 8.10 -5.58
CA SER A 72 -26.50 8.85 -6.73
C SER A 72 -28.02 9.01 -6.68
N ALA A 73 -28.76 7.93 -6.35
CA ALA A 73 -30.20 8.01 -6.16
C ALA A 73 -30.59 8.94 -5.00
N ALA A 74 -29.89 8.86 -3.86
CA ALA A 74 -30.13 9.76 -2.73
C ALA A 74 -29.86 11.23 -3.07
N LEU A 75 -28.79 11.52 -3.83
CA LEU A 75 -28.42 12.86 -4.29
C LEU A 75 -29.40 13.42 -5.33
N SER A 76 -30.03 12.56 -6.13
CA SER A 76 -31.12 12.95 -7.04
C SER A 76 -32.26 13.66 -6.29
N GLU A 77 -32.59 13.16 -5.10
CA GLU A 77 -33.68 13.68 -4.25
C GLU A 77 -33.21 14.83 -3.35
N ALA A 78 -32.03 14.69 -2.74
CA ALA A 78 -31.51 15.62 -1.73
C ALA A 78 -30.89 16.90 -2.33
N GLY A 79 -30.44 16.84 -3.58
CA GLY A 79 -29.62 17.87 -4.21
C GLY A 79 -28.11 17.61 -4.05
N LEU A 80 -27.32 18.36 -4.82
CA LEU A 80 -25.87 18.15 -4.96
C LEU A 80 -25.00 18.97 -3.99
N THR A 81 -25.60 19.78 -3.13
CA THR A 81 -24.93 20.75 -2.25
C THR A 81 -25.61 20.83 -0.89
N GLY A 82 -24.85 21.24 0.14
CA GLY A 82 -25.35 21.49 1.49
C GLY A 82 -25.41 20.23 2.36
N ASP A 83 -25.90 20.39 3.60
CA ASP A 83 -25.76 19.40 4.69
C ASP A 83 -26.26 17.99 4.31
N SER A 84 -27.33 17.87 3.53
CA SER A 84 -27.84 16.57 3.08
C SER A 84 -26.86 15.86 2.14
N ALA A 85 -26.23 16.59 1.23
CA ALA A 85 -25.24 16.04 0.31
C ALA A 85 -23.97 15.65 1.07
N GLU A 86 -23.45 16.52 1.95
CA GLU A 86 -22.30 16.25 2.81
C GLU A 86 -22.52 14.98 3.65
N LYS A 87 -23.72 14.82 4.22
CA LYS A 87 -24.08 13.64 5.00
C LYS A 87 -24.06 12.37 4.15
N ILE A 88 -24.61 12.38 2.94
CA ILE A 88 -24.61 11.22 2.03
C ILE A 88 -23.17 10.80 1.72
N LEU A 89 -22.28 11.74 1.38
CA LEU A 89 -20.87 11.43 1.09
C LEU A 89 -20.14 10.90 2.34
N SER A 90 -20.42 11.47 3.52
CA SER A 90 -19.83 11.02 4.78
C SER A 90 -20.25 9.59 5.14
N GLU A 91 -21.54 9.27 5.02
CA GLU A 91 -22.06 7.92 5.27
C GLU A 91 -21.47 6.89 4.29
N ASN A 92 -21.23 7.30 3.03
CA ASN A 92 -20.52 6.48 2.07
C ASN A 92 -19.08 6.19 2.50
N LEU A 93 -18.32 7.21 2.89
CA LEU A 93 -16.95 7.05 3.37
C LEU A 93 -16.86 6.19 4.64
N LEU A 94 -17.86 6.24 5.53
CA LEU A 94 -17.91 5.37 6.71
C LEU A 94 -18.28 3.91 6.37
N SER A 95 -18.83 3.66 5.19
CA SER A 95 -19.07 2.32 4.65
C SER A 95 -17.79 1.71 4.07
N TYR A 96 -16.85 2.54 3.66
CA TYR A 96 -15.52 2.16 3.16
C TYR A 96 -14.43 2.91 3.93
N PRO A 97 -14.10 2.53 5.19
CA PRO A 97 -13.21 3.31 6.05
C PRO A 97 -11.81 3.55 5.45
N TRP A 98 -11.37 2.69 4.54
CA TRP A 98 -10.11 2.79 3.79
C TRP A 98 -10.14 3.79 2.62
N ALA A 99 -11.32 4.28 2.20
CA ALA A 99 -11.44 5.31 1.18
C ALA A 99 -11.04 6.69 1.73
N VAL A 100 -10.55 7.57 0.85
CA VAL A 100 -9.91 8.83 1.24
C VAL A 100 -10.91 9.98 1.20
N SER A 101 -11.52 10.24 0.05
CA SER A 101 -12.49 11.32 -0.19
C SER A 101 -13.67 10.86 -1.04
N SER A 102 -14.69 11.71 -1.12
CA SER A 102 -15.85 11.54 -1.98
C SER A 102 -16.31 12.93 -2.42
N LEU A 103 -16.46 13.12 -3.73
CA LEU A 103 -16.83 14.38 -4.34
C LEU A 103 -18.20 14.30 -5.02
N ILE A 104 -18.79 15.47 -5.23
CA ILE A 104 -19.85 15.69 -6.21
C ILE A 104 -19.35 16.71 -7.20
N ILE A 105 -19.35 16.38 -8.49
CA ILE A 105 -18.82 17.22 -9.57
C ILE A 105 -19.94 17.49 -10.57
N SER A 106 -20.12 18.77 -10.93
CA SER A 106 -21.16 19.21 -11.87
C SER A 106 -20.89 18.74 -13.31
N LYS A 107 -21.91 18.81 -14.16
CA LYS A 107 -21.78 18.54 -15.60
C LYS A 107 -20.80 19.48 -16.33
N GLU A 108 -20.47 20.62 -15.75
CA GLU A 108 -19.43 21.55 -16.23
C GLU A 108 -18.03 21.21 -15.72
N GLY A 109 -17.89 20.22 -14.83
CA GLY A 109 -16.62 19.80 -14.24
C GLY A 109 -16.23 20.57 -12.98
N VAL A 110 -17.17 21.27 -12.34
CA VAL A 110 -16.90 22.04 -11.11
C VAL A 110 -17.25 21.20 -9.89
N VAL A 111 -16.37 21.15 -8.88
CA VAL A 111 -16.63 20.46 -7.62
C VAL A 111 -17.71 21.22 -6.84
N LEU A 112 -18.80 20.54 -6.49
CA LEU A 112 -19.95 21.11 -5.78
C LEU A 112 -19.91 20.83 -4.28
N THR A 113 -19.47 19.63 -3.90
CA THR A 113 -19.34 19.17 -2.51
C THR A 113 -18.13 18.24 -2.42
N ALA A 114 -17.35 18.35 -1.35
CA ALA A 114 -16.21 17.50 -1.07
C ALA A 114 -16.26 17.03 0.38
N MET A 115 -16.12 15.72 0.60
CA MET A 115 -16.02 15.15 1.94
C MET A 115 -14.78 14.25 2.06
N PRO A 116 -14.15 14.18 3.23
CA PRO A 116 -14.43 14.96 4.47
C PRO A 116 -14.18 16.47 4.37
N LYS A 117 -14.65 17.26 5.36
CA LYS A 117 -14.58 18.74 5.31
C LYS A 117 -13.17 19.33 5.26
N ASN A 118 -12.13 18.55 5.58
CA ASN A 118 -10.75 18.97 5.36
C ASN A 118 -10.37 19.08 3.86
N TYR A 119 -11.23 18.60 2.95
CA TYR A 119 -11.13 18.84 1.50
C TYR A 119 -12.15 19.88 1.00
N ALA A 120 -12.83 20.62 1.88
CA ALA A 120 -13.84 21.59 1.47
C ALA A 120 -13.27 22.72 0.60
N ASP A 121 -11.98 23.01 0.69
CA ASP A 121 -11.30 24.01 -0.16
C ASP A 121 -11.31 23.63 -1.65
N VAL A 122 -11.45 22.34 -1.96
CA VAL A 122 -11.59 21.85 -3.34
C VAL A 122 -12.98 22.20 -3.91
N ALA A 123 -13.97 22.52 -3.08
CA ALA A 123 -15.28 22.93 -3.54
C ALA A 123 -15.22 24.27 -4.31
N GLY A 124 -15.79 24.27 -5.52
CA GLY A 124 -15.74 25.39 -6.46
C GLY A 124 -14.56 25.33 -7.44
N GLU A 125 -13.62 24.38 -7.28
CA GLU A 125 -12.56 24.17 -8.26
C GLU A 125 -13.11 23.64 -9.59
N ASP A 126 -12.56 24.16 -10.69
CA ASP A 126 -12.85 23.68 -12.04
C ASP A 126 -11.86 22.57 -12.41
N LEU A 127 -12.38 21.33 -12.47
CA LEU A 127 -11.64 20.13 -12.84
C LEU A 127 -11.94 19.68 -14.27
N SER A 128 -12.57 20.51 -15.10
CA SER A 128 -12.90 20.18 -16.49
C SER A 128 -11.67 19.89 -17.37
N TRP A 129 -10.47 20.23 -16.89
CA TRP A 129 -9.20 19.91 -17.52
C TRP A 129 -8.73 18.46 -17.27
N GLN A 130 -9.21 17.79 -16.22
CA GLN A 130 -8.85 16.41 -15.90
C GLN A 130 -9.55 15.43 -16.84
N SER A 131 -8.81 14.47 -17.40
CA SER A 131 -9.34 13.52 -18.39
C SER A 131 -10.40 12.59 -17.78
N GLN A 132 -10.27 12.26 -16.49
CA GLN A 132 -11.21 11.46 -15.72
C GLN A 132 -12.56 12.18 -15.61
N VAL A 133 -12.55 13.46 -15.23
CA VAL A 133 -13.75 14.32 -15.13
C VAL A 133 -14.43 14.48 -16.49
N GLN A 134 -13.65 14.73 -17.55
CA GLN A 134 -14.18 14.81 -18.92
C GLN A 134 -14.85 13.51 -19.35
N THR A 135 -14.27 12.36 -18.98
CA THR A 135 -14.80 11.05 -19.32
C THR A 135 -16.08 10.77 -18.54
N ALA A 136 -16.11 11.01 -17.23
CA ALA A 136 -17.31 10.85 -16.40
C ALA A 136 -18.50 11.69 -16.92
N ASN A 137 -18.27 12.97 -17.20
CA ASN A 137 -19.32 13.88 -17.71
C ASN A 137 -19.76 13.57 -19.16
N ARG A 138 -18.89 12.98 -19.97
CA ARG A 138 -19.20 12.58 -21.36
C ARG A 138 -19.98 11.28 -21.43
N GLU A 139 -19.52 10.26 -20.71
CA GLU A 139 -20.09 8.90 -20.83
C GLU A 139 -21.36 8.73 -19.98
N GLN A 140 -21.47 9.44 -18.84
CA GLN A 140 -22.66 9.45 -17.98
C GLN A 140 -23.12 8.04 -17.56
N ILE A 141 -22.14 7.16 -17.33
CA ILE A 141 -22.28 5.81 -16.79
C ILE A 141 -21.26 5.65 -15.66
N PRO A 142 -21.42 4.64 -14.78
CA PRO A 142 -20.40 4.37 -13.79
C PRO A 142 -19.04 4.10 -14.44
N ILE A 143 -17.98 4.64 -13.85
CA ILE A 143 -16.60 4.55 -14.34
C ILE A 143 -15.65 4.26 -13.19
N VAL A 144 -14.70 3.35 -13.41
CA VAL A 144 -13.49 3.20 -12.58
C VAL A 144 -12.33 3.84 -13.34
N SER A 145 -11.70 4.85 -12.77
CA SER A 145 -10.58 5.54 -13.41
C SER A 145 -9.30 4.71 -13.40
N ASP A 146 -8.39 5.08 -14.29
CA ASP A 146 -6.96 4.81 -14.09
C ASP A 146 -6.41 5.62 -12.90
N VAL A 147 -5.26 5.22 -12.36
CA VAL A 147 -4.55 5.97 -11.30
C VAL A 147 -4.16 7.36 -11.80
N PHE A 148 -4.41 8.37 -10.98
CA PHE A 148 -4.04 9.76 -11.28
C PHE A 148 -3.89 10.58 -10.00
N THR A 149 -3.20 11.72 -10.11
CA THR A 149 -3.10 12.71 -9.02
C THR A 149 -4.37 13.56 -8.99
N MET A 150 -5.02 13.56 -7.83
CA MET A 150 -6.31 14.22 -7.61
C MET A 150 -6.14 15.64 -7.07
N ALA A 151 -7.20 16.46 -7.12
CA ALA A 151 -7.18 17.83 -6.61
C ALA A 151 -6.98 17.88 -5.08
N GLU A 152 -7.38 16.82 -4.39
CA GLU A 152 -7.19 16.59 -2.96
C GLU A 152 -5.71 16.40 -2.56
N GLY A 153 -4.80 16.25 -3.53
CA GLY A 153 -3.36 16.21 -3.29
C GLY A 153 -2.76 14.82 -3.08
N PHE A 154 -3.49 13.75 -3.39
CA PHE A 154 -2.97 12.38 -3.38
C PHE A 154 -3.19 11.69 -4.73
N THR A 155 -2.46 10.59 -4.96
CA THR A 155 -2.56 9.76 -6.15
C THR A 155 -3.40 8.52 -5.86
N GLY A 156 -4.38 8.21 -6.72
CA GLY A 156 -5.26 7.06 -6.51
C GLY A 156 -6.26 6.83 -7.63
N ILE A 157 -7.32 6.08 -7.33
CA ILE A 157 -8.43 5.76 -8.25
C ILE A 157 -9.70 6.49 -7.80
N SER A 158 -10.45 7.02 -8.76
CA SER A 158 -11.83 7.51 -8.57
C SER A 158 -12.80 6.52 -9.22
N GLN A 159 -13.71 5.97 -8.41
CA GLN A 159 -14.86 5.23 -8.90
C GLN A 159 -16.09 6.13 -8.81
N SER A 160 -16.74 6.38 -9.95
CA SER A 160 -17.78 7.39 -10.10
C SER A 160 -19.12 6.80 -10.54
N SER A 161 -20.21 7.49 -10.18
CA SER A 161 -21.57 7.18 -10.61
C SER A 161 -22.33 8.46 -11.00
N PRO A 162 -22.99 8.49 -12.18
CA PRO A 162 -23.70 9.66 -12.67
C PRO A 162 -24.93 9.96 -11.83
N VAL A 163 -25.22 11.24 -11.59
CA VAL A 163 -26.43 11.71 -10.89
C VAL A 163 -27.38 12.36 -11.89
N PHE A 164 -28.62 11.88 -11.90
CA PHE A 164 -29.69 12.42 -12.72
C PHE A 164 -30.82 12.95 -11.82
N SER A 165 -31.51 13.99 -12.24
CA SER A 165 -32.75 14.42 -11.59
C SER A 165 -33.87 13.39 -11.78
N GLU A 166 -34.96 13.50 -11.02
CA GLU A 166 -36.18 12.71 -11.23
C GLU A 166 -36.72 12.80 -12.67
N SER A 167 -36.45 13.92 -13.36
CA SER A 167 -36.87 14.13 -14.76
C SER A 167 -35.93 13.48 -15.80
N GLY A 168 -34.81 12.91 -15.36
CA GLY A 168 -33.77 12.33 -16.21
C GLY A 168 -32.74 13.34 -16.73
N GLU A 169 -32.74 14.59 -16.27
CA GLU A 169 -31.66 15.54 -16.58
C GLU A 169 -30.37 15.13 -15.87
N TYR A 170 -29.26 15.06 -16.60
CA TYR A 170 -27.92 14.85 -16.04
C TYR A 170 -27.47 16.07 -15.23
N LEU A 171 -27.16 15.85 -13.95
CA LEU A 171 -26.77 16.92 -13.01
C LEU A 171 -25.25 16.98 -12.78
N GLY A 172 -24.55 15.88 -13.04
CA GLY A 172 -23.14 15.68 -12.70
C GLY A 172 -22.92 14.24 -12.24
N TYR A 173 -21.90 14.00 -11.42
CA TYR A 173 -21.63 12.69 -10.84
C TYR A 173 -21.14 12.80 -9.40
N THR A 174 -21.20 11.69 -8.67
CA THR A 174 -20.54 11.52 -7.38
C THR A 174 -19.52 10.41 -7.47
N ASP A 175 -18.48 10.44 -6.65
CA ASP A 175 -17.44 9.42 -6.63
C ASP A 175 -17.02 9.01 -5.22
N ILE A 176 -16.16 7.99 -5.18
CA ILE A 176 -15.34 7.67 -4.03
C ILE A 176 -13.92 7.43 -4.52
N THR A 177 -12.95 7.93 -3.75
CA THR A 177 -11.54 7.91 -4.12
C THR A 177 -10.74 7.07 -3.13
N TYR A 178 -9.73 6.36 -3.62
CA TYR A 178 -8.94 5.47 -2.79
C TYR A 178 -7.57 5.13 -3.38
N LYS A 179 -6.64 4.72 -2.52
CA LYS A 179 -5.36 4.12 -2.92
C LYS A 179 -5.61 2.70 -3.47
N PRO A 180 -5.11 2.37 -4.67
CA PRO A 180 -5.43 1.10 -5.34
C PRO A 180 -4.87 -0.11 -4.59
N ASP A 181 -3.66 0.00 -4.05
CA ASP A 181 -2.99 -1.02 -3.25
C ASP A 181 -3.82 -1.41 -2.03
N THR A 182 -4.38 -0.43 -1.33
CA THR A 182 -5.24 -0.63 -0.15
C THR A 182 -6.51 -1.39 -0.53
N PHE A 183 -7.14 -1.04 -1.67
CA PHE A 183 -8.29 -1.79 -2.17
C PHE A 183 -7.90 -3.21 -2.60
N LEU A 184 -6.80 -3.36 -3.33
CA LEU A 184 -6.37 -4.64 -3.91
C LEU A 184 -5.89 -5.62 -2.84
N ALA A 185 -5.16 -5.17 -1.82
CA ALA A 185 -4.73 -5.97 -0.67
C ALA A 185 -5.90 -6.72 -0.04
N ARG A 186 -7.03 -6.03 0.15
CA ARG A 186 -8.28 -6.59 0.70
C ARG A 186 -8.86 -7.73 -0.14
N GLN A 187 -8.68 -7.66 -1.45
CA GLN A 187 -9.19 -8.67 -2.38
C GLN A 187 -8.19 -9.82 -2.59
N ILE A 188 -6.90 -9.55 -2.43
CA ILE A 188 -5.80 -10.45 -2.77
C ILE A 188 -5.32 -11.26 -1.57
N ILE A 189 -5.00 -10.61 -0.45
CA ILE A 189 -4.42 -11.26 0.75
C ILE A 189 -5.24 -12.46 1.22
N PRO A 190 -6.59 -12.39 1.32
CA PRO A 190 -7.38 -13.54 1.76
C PRO A 190 -7.26 -14.76 0.85
N VAL A 191 -7.04 -14.55 -0.45
CA VAL A 191 -6.92 -15.62 -1.45
C VAL A 191 -5.53 -16.26 -1.39
N ILE A 192 -4.48 -15.47 -1.19
CA ILE A 192 -3.09 -15.95 -1.31
C ILE A 192 -2.44 -16.35 0.02
N LYS A 193 -3.06 -16.04 1.17
CA LYS A 193 -2.48 -16.19 2.52
C LYS A 193 -1.78 -17.54 2.79
N ASN A 194 -2.26 -18.63 2.18
CA ASN A 194 -1.71 -19.98 2.35
C ASN A 194 -1.20 -20.56 1.02
N THR A 195 -0.65 -19.70 0.16
CA THR A 195 -0.11 -20.08 -1.15
C THR A 195 1.34 -19.60 -1.27
N PRO A 196 2.17 -20.28 -2.07
CA PRO A 196 3.56 -19.87 -2.29
C PRO A 196 3.70 -18.78 -3.36
N TYR A 197 2.60 -18.15 -3.77
CA TYR A 197 2.57 -17.26 -4.94
C TYR A 197 2.76 -15.80 -4.54
N ASP A 198 3.53 -15.07 -5.34
CA ASP A 198 3.56 -13.61 -5.29
C ASP A 198 2.62 -13.05 -6.35
N ILE A 199 1.91 -11.98 -6.00
CA ILE A 199 0.92 -11.34 -6.88
C ILE A 199 1.36 -9.92 -7.19
N TRP A 200 1.20 -9.54 -8.45
CA TRP A 200 1.26 -8.14 -8.84
C TRP A 200 0.13 -7.79 -9.80
N VAL A 201 -0.31 -6.54 -9.72
CA VAL A 201 -1.40 -6.00 -10.52
C VAL A 201 -0.93 -4.75 -11.22
N ALA A 202 -1.12 -4.70 -12.53
CA ALA A 202 -0.73 -3.55 -13.35
C ALA A 202 -1.90 -3.04 -14.20
N GLN A 203 -1.94 -1.71 -14.37
CA GLN A 203 -2.70 -1.08 -15.43
C GLN A 203 -2.06 -1.38 -16.79
N THR A 204 -2.83 -1.23 -17.88
CA THR A 204 -2.34 -1.58 -19.23
C THR A 204 -1.22 -0.66 -19.75
N ASP A 205 -1.03 0.50 -19.13
CA ASP A 205 0.10 1.41 -19.38
C ASP A 205 1.41 0.98 -18.70
N GLY A 206 1.36 -0.07 -17.87
CA GLY A 206 2.49 -0.63 -17.15
C GLY A 206 2.63 -0.16 -15.71
N THR A 207 1.76 0.73 -15.22
CA THR A 207 1.80 1.20 -13.82
C THR A 207 1.41 0.08 -12.86
N LEU A 208 2.30 -0.28 -11.94
CA LEU A 208 2.04 -1.24 -10.87
C LEU A 208 1.15 -0.58 -9.81
N ILE A 209 -0.02 -1.16 -9.58
CA ILE A 209 -1.02 -0.66 -8.64
C ILE A 209 -1.18 -1.57 -7.42
N TYR A 210 -0.51 -2.73 -7.42
CA TYR A 210 -0.34 -3.61 -6.29
C TYR A 210 0.82 -4.58 -6.58
N ASP A 211 1.58 -4.93 -5.55
CA ASP A 211 2.55 -6.02 -5.55
C ASP A 211 2.62 -6.60 -4.13
N THR A 212 2.84 -7.90 -3.99
CA THR A 212 3.16 -8.54 -2.69
C THR A 212 4.42 -7.93 -2.05
N LYS A 213 5.31 -7.37 -2.86
CA LYS A 213 6.41 -6.52 -2.42
C LYS A 213 5.99 -5.07 -2.52
N GLU A 214 5.62 -4.47 -1.40
CA GLU A 214 5.07 -3.10 -1.35
C GLU A 214 6.04 -2.07 -1.98
N GLU A 215 7.34 -2.35 -2.01
CA GLU A 215 8.34 -1.49 -2.64
C GLU A 215 8.26 -1.42 -4.18
N GLU A 216 7.57 -2.36 -4.84
CA GLU A 216 7.39 -2.33 -6.30
C GLU A 216 6.19 -1.47 -6.73
N ILE A 217 5.28 -1.14 -5.81
CA ILE A 217 4.05 -0.40 -6.10
C ILE A 217 4.37 1.03 -6.56
N GLY A 218 3.68 1.49 -7.59
CA GLY A 218 3.87 2.82 -8.19
C GLY A 218 4.89 2.86 -9.32
N ASN A 219 5.81 1.88 -9.40
CA ASN A 219 6.74 1.81 -10.52
C ASN A 219 6.00 1.45 -11.82
N ASN A 220 6.53 1.91 -12.94
CA ASN A 220 6.04 1.60 -14.27
C ASN A 220 6.98 0.61 -14.99
N LEU A 221 6.41 -0.53 -15.33
CA LEU A 221 7.06 -1.68 -15.96
C LEU A 221 7.74 -1.34 -17.31
N MET A 222 7.37 -0.23 -17.95
CA MET A 222 7.91 0.18 -19.25
C MET A 222 8.97 1.28 -19.15
N THR A 223 8.90 2.14 -18.13
CA THR A 223 9.76 3.33 -18.03
C THR A 223 10.84 3.24 -16.97
N ASP A 224 10.62 2.50 -15.89
CA ASP A 224 11.59 2.44 -14.80
C ASP A 224 12.78 1.54 -15.11
N THR A 225 13.97 2.01 -14.72
CA THR A 225 15.25 1.42 -15.12
C THR A 225 15.45 0.00 -14.59
N MET A 226 14.86 -0.33 -13.44
CA MET A 226 14.94 -1.70 -12.89
C MET A 226 14.33 -2.75 -13.82
N TYR A 227 13.38 -2.37 -14.67
CA TYR A 227 12.72 -3.28 -15.63
C TYR A 227 13.36 -3.26 -17.02
N SER A 228 14.49 -2.56 -17.23
CA SER A 228 15.02 -2.27 -18.57
C SER A 228 15.65 -3.47 -19.30
N ASN A 229 15.74 -4.65 -18.67
CA ASN A 229 16.29 -5.84 -19.30
C ASN A 229 15.48 -6.22 -20.57
N PRO A 230 16.10 -6.40 -21.75
CA PRO A 230 15.38 -6.63 -23.01
C PRO A 230 14.49 -7.89 -23.04
N ASP A 231 14.93 -8.97 -22.41
CA ASP A 231 14.17 -10.22 -22.38
C ASP A 231 12.94 -10.08 -21.47
N LEU A 232 13.14 -9.44 -20.31
CA LEU A 232 12.05 -9.08 -19.40
C LEU A 232 11.03 -8.16 -20.08
N GLN A 233 11.49 -7.11 -20.76
CA GLN A 233 10.64 -6.17 -21.52
C GLN A 233 9.78 -6.86 -22.58
N THR A 234 10.29 -7.93 -23.20
CA THR A 234 9.52 -8.71 -24.18
C THR A 234 8.33 -9.40 -23.53
N VAL A 235 8.54 -9.97 -22.33
CA VAL A 235 7.48 -10.64 -21.57
C VAL A 235 6.50 -9.64 -20.96
N LEU A 236 6.97 -8.56 -20.34
CA LEU A 236 6.11 -7.53 -19.74
C LEU A 236 5.17 -6.90 -20.78
N LYS A 237 5.68 -6.57 -21.98
CA LYS A 237 4.85 -6.07 -23.10
C LYS A 237 3.77 -7.06 -23.52
N ARG A 238 4.06 -8.36 -23.45
CA ARG A 238 3.08 -9.40 -23.76
C ARG A 238 1.99 -9.44 -22.70
N ILE A 239 2.36 -9.44 -21.41
CA ILE A 239 1.41 -9.43 -20.29
C ILE A 239 0.46 -8.22 -20.38
N LEU A 240 1.01 -7.01 -20.58
CA LEU A 240 0.19 -5.79 -20.68
C LEU A 240 -0.77 -5.81 -21.87
N LYS A 241 -0.41 -6.50 -22.96
CA LYS A 241 -1.23 -6.56 -24.19
C LYS A 241 -2.28 -7.67 -24.18
N GLU A 242 -1.96 -8.84 -23.63
CA GLU A 242 -2.83 -10.02 -23.67
C GLU A 242 -3.71 -10.08 -22.41
N PRO A 243 -5.03 -10.30 -22.51
CA PRO A 243 -5.92 -10.29 -21.34
C PRO A 243 -5.72 -11.51 -20.42
N SER A 244 -5.08 -12.56 -20.92
CA SER A 244 -4.72 -13.74 -20.15
C SER A 244 -3.60 -14.50 -20.83
N GLY A 245 -2.81 -15.23 -20.06
CA GLY A 245 -1.80 -16.12 -20.61
C GLY A 245 -0.83 -16.65 -19.56
N THR A 246 0.20 -17.31 -20.04
CA THR A 246 1.34 -17.75 -19.24
C THR A 246 2.66 -17.35 -19.89
N ALA A 247 3.69 -17.15 -19.07
CA ALA A 247 5.03 -16.83 -19.52
C ALA A 247 6.07 -17.24 -18.46
N GLU A 248 7.32 -17.32 -18.87
CA GLU A 248 8.47 -17.37 -17.96
C GLU A 248 9.35 -16.15 -18.22
N TYR A 249 9.89 -15.58 -17.16
CA TYR A 249 10.86 -14.51 -17.24
C TYR A 249 11.85 -14.60 -16.09
N THR A 250 12.98 -13.91 -16.22
CA THR A 250 13.98 -13.82 -15.17
C THR A 250 13.95 -12.44 -14.55
N PHE A 251 13.79 -12.37 -13.23
CA PHE A 251 13.79 -11.13 -12.45
C PHE A 251 14.27 -11.40 -11.03
N SER A 252 14.50 -10.36 -10.24
CA SER A 252 14.97 -10.48 -8.85
C SER A 252 14.07 -11.41 -8.03
N ASP A 253 14.69 -12.24 -7.20
CA ASP A 253 14.00 -13.09 -6.24
C ASP A 253 13.31 -12.27 -5.14
N LYS A 254 12.58 -12.94 -4.24
CA LYS A 254 11.95 -12.24 -3.09
C LYS A 254 12.96 -11.42 -2.28
N ASN A 255 14.19 -11.91 -2.25
CA ASN A 255 15.28 -11.38 -1.45
C ASN A 255 16.12 -10.30 -2.16
N TRP A 256 15.79 -9.93 -3.41
CA TRP A 256 16.56 -8.93 -4.18
C TRP A 256 18.07 -9.25 -4.30
N ASN A 257 18.45 -10.52 -4.14
CA ASN A 257 19.85 -10.95 -4.04
C ASN A 257 20.34 -11.63 -5.31
N LYS A 258 19.41 -12.20 -6.08
CA LYS A 258 19.71 -12.88 -7.33
C LYS A 258 18.51 -12.85 -8.25
N ASN A 259 18.80 -12.94 -9.53
CA ASN A 259 17.77 -13.20 -10.52
C ASN A 259 17.34 -14.67 -10.48
N VAL A 260 16.02 -14.91 -10.45
CA VAL A 260 15.38 -16.22 -10.53
C VAL A 260 14.43 -16.27 -11.71
N THR A 261 14.22 -17.46 -12.25
CA THR A 261 13.15 -17.69 -13.24
C THR A 261 11.82 -17.71 -12.50
N LYS A 262 10.93 -16.80 -12.88
CA LYS A 262 9.53 -16.75 -12.45
C LYS A 262 8.66 -17.31 -13.56
N THR A 263 7.86 -18.31 -13.24
CA THR A 263 6.68 -18.68 -14.01
C THR A 263 5.57 -17.69 -13.66
N ALA A 264 4.82 -17.25 -14.66
CA ALA A 264 3.70 -16.33 -14.49
C ALA A 264 2.44 -16.87 -15.18
N SER A 265 1.29 -16.70 -14.53
CA SER A 265 -0.04 -16.91 -15.08
C SER A 265 -0.85 -15.65 -14.81
N TRP A 266 -1.51 -15.09 -15.82
CA TRP A 266 -2.30 -13.88 -15.64
C TRP A 266 -3.68 -13.98 -16.24
N LYS A 267 -4.58 -13.20 -15.65
CA LYS A 267 -5.92 -12.88 -16.15
C LYS A 267 -6.15 -11.38 -16.03
N THR A 268 -7.32 -10.93 -16.47
CA THR A 268 -7.70 -9.52 -16.42
C THR A 268 -8.92 -9.33 -15.54
N ALA A 269 -8.78 -8.46 -14.55
CA ALA A 269 -9.86 -7.94 -13.72
C ALA A 269 -10.20 -6.51 -14.14
N GLY A 270 -11.36 -6.02 -13.73
CA GLY A 270 -11.84 -4.68 -14.02
C GLY A 270 -13.29 -4.66 -14.48
N ILE A 271 -13.99 -3.61 -14.09
CA ILE A 271 -15.34 -3.26 -14.52
C ILE A 271 -15.35 -1.79 -14.95
N ASN A 272 -16.39 -1.36 -15.68
CA ASN A 272 -16.67 0.06 -15.89
C ASN A 272 -15.48 0.88 -16.44
N GLY A 273 -14.72 0.29 -17.38
CA GLY A 273 -13.57 0.92 -18.02
C GLY A 273 -12.22 0.53 -17.44
N ALA A 274 -12.16 0.03 -16.21
CA ALA A 274 -10.92 -0.52 -15.66
C ALA A 274 -10.52 -1.81 -16.37
N GLU A 275 -9.22 -1.96 -16.65
CA GLU A 275 -8.62 -3.15 -17.21
C GLU A 275 -7.26 -3.40 -16.55
N TRP A 276 -7.20 -4.34 -15.61
CA TRP A 276 -6.03 -4.62 -14.79
C TRP A 276 -5.52 -6.04 -15.04
N ARG A 277 -4.21 -6.17 -15.27
CA ARG A 277 -3.55 -7.47 -15.37
C ARG A 277 -3.28 -7.97 -13.97
N VAL A 278 -3.91 -9.07 -13.59
CA VAL A 278 -3.68 -9.76 -12.31
C VAL A 278 -2.74 -10.92 -12.57
N VAL A 279 -1.52 -10.81 -12.08
CA VAL A 279 -0.44 -11.75 -12.40
C VAL A 279 -0.04 -12.53 -11.16
N VAL A 280 -0.16 -13.85 -11.26
CA VAL A 280 0.29 -14.81 -10.26
C VAL A 280 1.68 -15.28 -10.68
N THR A 281 2.66 -15.20 -9.79
CA THR A 281 4.03 -15.65 -10.08
C THR A 281 4.52 -16.69 -9.09
N TYR A 282 5.40 -17.56 -9.59
CA TYR A 282 6.04 -18.62 -8.83
C TYR A 282 7.48 -18.80 -9.30
N SER A 283 8.45 -18.80 -8.39
CA SER A 283 9.88 -18.92 -8.73
C SER A 283 10.51 -20.28 -8.41
N GLY A 284 9.71 -21.31 -8.11
CA GLY A 284 10.19 -22.70 -8.11
C GLY A 284 11.46 -22.94 -7.29
N ASN A 285 11.48 -22.51 -6.04
CA ASN A 285 12.42 -22.91 -4.99
C ASN A 285 12.12 -22.10 -3.73
N GLU A 286 11.13 -22.54 -2.97
CA GLU A 286 11.18 -22.39 -1.52
C GLU A 286 10.96 -23.78 -0.97
N ASN A 287 11.88 -24.25 -0.14
CA ASN A 287 11.53 -25.31 0.77
C ASN A 287 10.35 -24.78 1.58
N GLU A 288 9.13 -25.15 1.19
CA GLU A 288 8.01 -25.35 2.11
C GLU A 288 8.38 -26.53 3.03
N GLY A 289 9.44 -26.33 3.81
CA GLY A 289 9.51 -26.84 5.15
C GLY A 289 9.14 -25.66 6.03
N GLU A 290 7.87 -25.57 6.41
CA GLU A 290 7.52 -25.02 7.72
C GLU A 290 8.37 -25.76 8.78
N ALA A 291 9.56 -25.24 9.03
CA ALA A 291 9.92 -24.98 10.40
C ALA A 291 9.65 -23.49 10.55
N ALA A 292 8.63 -23.13 11.34
CA ALA A 292 8.71 -21.86 12.04
C ALA A 292 10.14 -21.78 12.58
N ALA A 293 10.92 -20.81 12.10
CA ALA A 293 12.19 -20.53 12.75
C ALA A 293 11.84 -20.38 14.23
N GLU A 294 12.44 -21.20 15.09
CA GLU A 294 12.30 -20.94 16.52
C GLU A 294 12.68 -19.48 16.71
N PRO A 295 11.89 -18.70 17.49
CA PRO A 295 12.15 -17.28 17.67
C PRO A 295 13.64 -17.12 17.90
N VAL A 296 14.29 -16.31 17.07
CA VAL A 296 15.72 -16.05 17.20
C VAL A 296 15.93 -15.69 18.66
N ASN A 297 16.67 -16.51 19.39
CA ASN A 297 16.92 -16.25 20.80
C ASN A 297 17.90 -15.08 20.83
N ILE A 298 17.36 -13.86 20.86
CA ILE A 298 18.13 -12.63 20.95
C ILE A 298 18.64 -12.56 22.39
N PRO A 299 19.95 -12.81 22.62
CA PRO A 299 20.48 -12.94 23.98
C PRO A 299 20.56 -11.59 24.71
N GLU A 300 20.28 -10.49 24.01
CA GLU A 300 20.39 -9.12 24.48
C GLU A 300 19.01 -8.47 24.60
N THR A 301 18.83 -7.68 25.66
CA THR A 301 17.63 -6.86 25.87
C THR A 301 17.47 -5.82 24.76
N THR A 302 16.25 -5.41 24.45
CA THR A 302 15.98 -4.35 23.47
C THR A 302 16.71 -3.05 23.79
N ASP A 303 16.83 -2.67 25.07
CA ASP A 303 17.60 -1.50 25.50
C ASP A 303 19.08 -1.54 25.06
N SER A 304 19.77 -2.66 25.28
CA SER A 304 21.19 -2.77 24.89
C SER A 304 21.37 -2.80 23.38
N ARG A 305 20.44 -3.42 22.65
CA ARG A 305 20.43 -3.39 21.18
C ARG A 305 20.20 -1.97 20.66
N TYR A 306 19.33 -1.20 21.32
CA TYR A 306 19.00 0.17 20.96
C TYR A 306 20.19 1.13 21.15
N GLU A 307 20.91 1.05 22.27
CA GLU A 307 22.12 1.86 22.49
C GLU A 307 23.20 1.56 21.43
N ASN A 308 23.39 0.28 21.07
CA ASN A 308 24.31 -0.13 20.01
C ASN A 308 23.87 0.40 18.64
N LEU A 309 22.56 0.37 18.35
CA LEU A 309 21.97 0.92 17.13
C LEU A 309 22.26 2.42 17.00
N LYS A 310 22.03 3.20 18.05
CA LYS A 310 22.24 4.65 18.01
C LYS A 310 23.71 5.00 17.72
N ALA A 311 24.64 4.36 18.42
CA ALA A 311 26.07 4.55 18.20
C ALA A 311 26.47 4.19 16.75
N PHE A 312 25.91 3.12 16.20
CA PHE A 312 26.18 2.69 14.83
C PHE A 312 25.75 3.72 13.78
N VAL A 313 24.59 4.35 13.96
CA VAL A 313 24.10 5.41 13.06
C VAL A 313 24.89 6.71 13.23
N ASP A 314 25.25 7.07 14.46
CA ASP A 314 26.09 8.24 14.74
C ASP A 314 27.46 8.11 14.06
N ASP A 315 28.08 6.92 14.12
CA ASP A 315 29.34 6.62 13.43
C ASP A 315 29.20 6.71 11.90
N ALA A 316 28.07 6.25 11.33
CA ALA A 316 27.79 6.36 9.90
C ALA A 316 27.62 7.82 9.45
N ALA A 317 26.87 8.62 10.22
CA ALA A 317 26.71 10.04 9.93
C ALA A 317 28.05 10.80 10.02
N ALA A 318 28.90 10.45 11.00
CA ALA A 318 30.24 11.00 11.12
C ALA A 318 31.15 10.59 9.94
N TYR A 319 31.12 9.32 9.54
CA TYR A 319 31.85 8.81 8.38
C TYR A 319 31.44 9.55 7.10
N ALA A 320 30.13 9.74 6.88
CA ALA A 320 29.62 10.47 5.74
C ALA A 320 30.08 11.94 5.71
N LYS A 321 30.09 12.61 6.86
CA LYS A 321 30.60 13.98 7.01
C LYS A 321 32.11 14.09 6.75
N GLU A 322 32.89 13.08 7.16
CA GLU A 322 34.34 13.06 6.98
C GLU A 322 34.77 12.74 5.54
N HIS A 323 34.13 11.75 4.92
CA HIS A 323 34.56 11.18 3.64
C HIS A 323 33.75 11.66 2.43
N GLY A 324 32.60 12.32 2.65
CA GLY A 324 31.70 12.81 1.62
C GLY A 324 30.73 11.76 1.08
N LYS A 325 29.65 12.23 0.44
CA LYS A 325 28.50 11.43 -0.01
C LYS A 325 28.90 10.23 -0.88
N GLU A 326 29.69 10.42 -1.93
CA GLU A 326 30.07 9.32 -2.85
C GLU A 326 30.82 8.18 -2.15
N ALA A 327 31.82 8.50 -1.33
CA ALA A 327 32.60 7.49 -0.60
C ALA A 327 31.73 6.76 0.45
N ALA A 328 30.86 7.51 1.14
CA ALA A 328 29.93 6.96 2.11
C ALA A 328 28.92 6.00 1.46
N LEU A 329 28.27 6.39 0.37
CA LEU A 329 27.29 5.55 -0.32
C LEU A 329 27.93 4.28 -0.91
N ASN A 330 29.18 4.35 -1.38
CA ASN A 330 29.93 3.17 -1.83
C ASN A 330 30.18 2.18 -0.68
N GLU A 331 30.50 2.68 0.51
CA GLU A 331 30.73 1.84 1.70
C GLU A 331 29.40 1.28 2.24
N PHE A 332 28.35 2.09 2.36
CA PHE A 332 27.05 1.67 2.88
C PHE A 332 26.36 0.64 1.97
N ASN A 333 26.54 0.73 0.65
CA ASN A 333 26.00 -0.25 -0.31
C ASN A 333 26.92 -1.47 -0.52
N ASN A 334 28.06 -1.56 0.17
CA ASN A 334 28.92 -2.73 0.11
C ASN A 334 28.42 -3.78 1.14
N VAL A 335 27.81 -4.87 0.66
CA VAL A 335 27.31 -5.98 1.51
C VAL A 335 28.39 -6.64 2.38
N ASN A 336 29.67 -6.42 2.05
CA ASN A 336 30.82 -6.88 2.82
C ASN A 336 31.58 -5.72 3.51
N GLY A 337 30.96 -4.54 3.60
CA GLY A 337 31.52 -3.33 4.19
C GLY A 337 31.46 -3.31 5.71
N SER A 338 32.05 -2.26 6.29
CA SER A 338 32.12 -2.05 7.75
C SER A 338 30.79 -1.62 8.38
N PHE A 339 29.87 -1.11 7.57
CA PHE A 339 28.53 -0.66 7.98
C PHE A 339 27.44 -1.72 7.77
N ILE A 340 27.81 -2.99 7.91
CA ILE A 340 26.90 -4.14 7.89
C ILE A 340 27.32 -5.14 8.95
N SER A 341 26.36 -5.58 9.76
CA SER A 341 26.53 -6.62 10.76
C SER A 341 25.21 -7.39 10.92
N LYS A 342 25.08 -8.50 10.19
CA LYS A 342 23.82 -9.28 10.09
C LYS A 342 22.66 -8.37 9.66
N GLU A 343 21.58 -8.32 10.43
CA GLU A 343 20.39 -7.49 10.21
C GLU A 343 20.63 -5.99 10.41
N LEU A 344 21.74 -5.59 11.05
CA LEU A 344 22.09 -4.19 11.28
C LEU A 344 22.88 -3.65 10.09
N TYR A 345 22.26 -2.79 9.29
CA TYR A 345 22.86 -2.17 8.11
C TYR A 345 22.46 -0.71 7.97
N ILE A 346 23.31 0.09 7.33
CA ILE A 346 22.99 1.49 7.01
C ILE A 346 22.12 1.57 5.75
N PHE A 347 20.98 2.25 5.88
CA PHE A 347 20.21 2.79 4.76
C PHE A 347 20.38 4.31 4.69
N ALA A 348 20.14 4.90 3.53
CA ALA A 348 20.21 6.34 3.32
C ALA A 348 19.20 6.82 2.28
N TYR A 349 18.65 8.01 2.51
CA TYR A 349 17.65 8.65 1.67
C TYR A 349 17.98 10.13 1.51
N GLU A 350 17.69 10.68 0.33
CA GLU A 350 17.57 12.12 0.15
C GLU A 350 16.29 12.63 0.84
N THR A 351 16.24 13.92 1.17
CA THR A 351 15.11 14.53 1.89
C THR A 351 13.83 14.56 1.07
N ASP A 352 13.88 14.29 -0.24
CA ASP A 352 12.71 14.12 -1.09
C ASP A 352 12.12 12.70 -1.04
N GLY A 353 12.81 11.75 -0.40
CA GLY A 353 12.41 10.33 -0.32
C GLY A 353 13.11 9.41 -1.33
N THR A 354 14.05 9.93 -2.12
CA THR A 354 14.87 9.11 -3.02
C THR A 354 15.82 8.22 -2.23
N VAL A 355 15.77 6.90 -2.43
CA VAL A 355 16.69 5.99 -1.73
C VAL A 355 18.08 5.98 -2.39
N ILE A 356 19.12 6.16 -1.59
CA ILE A 356 20.52 6.27 -2.06
C ILE A 356 21.48 5.27 -1.40
N ALA A 357 21.09 4.63 -0.30
CA ALA A 357 21.72 3.41 0.17
C ALA A 357 20.69 2.42 0.72
N LEU A 358 20.75 1.18 0.23
CA LEU A 358 19.92 0.07 0.69
C LEU A 358 20.58 -1.25 0.29
N PRO A 359 21.58 -1.73 1.06
CA PRO A 359 22.54 -2.75 0.61
C PRO A 359 21.90 -4.09 0.22
N TYR A 360 20.77 -4.44 0.81
CA TYR A 360 20.04 -5.70 0.60
C TYR A 360 18.94 -5.63 -0.47
N GLN A 361 18.65 -4.44 -1.03
CA GLN A 361 17.63 -4.21 -2.06
C GLN A 361 18.11 -3.12 -3.04
N LYS A 362 19.25 -3.36 -3.71
CA LYS A 362 19.96 -2.34 -4.49
C LYS A 362 19.20 -1.91 -5.75
N GLU A 363 18.27 -2.71 -6.22
CA GLU A 363 17.42 -2.42 -7.37
C GLU A 363 16.49 -1.24 -7.12
N LEU A 364 16.23 -0.89 -5.86
CA LEU A 364 15.43 0.27 -5.49
C LEU A 364 16.23 1.58 -5.52
N LEU A 365 17.56 1.54 -5.60
CA LEU A 365 18.39 2.75 -5.57
C LEU A 365 17.99 3.74 -6.69
N GLY A 366 17.72 4.97 -6.28
CA GLY A 366 17.29 6.06 -7.16
C GLY A 366 15.78 6.15 -7.39
N THR A 367 14.97 5.26 -6.81
CA THR A 367 13.51 5.41 -6.84
C THR A 367 13.01 6.32 -5.72
N ASP A 368 11.91 7.02 -5.98
CA ASP A 368 11.16 7.76 -4.95
C ASP A 368 10.38 6.76 -4.09
N ARG A 369 10.59 6.83 -2.78
CA ARG A 369 9.91 5.99 -1.79
C ARG A 369 9.22 6.82 -0.72
N ALA A 370 9.00 8.11 -0.95
CA ALA A 370 8.41 8.99 0.03
C ALA A 370 7.00 8.54 0.45
N GLU A 371 6.24 7.92 -0.45
CA GLU A 371 4.82 7.58 -0.24
C GLU A 371 4.55 6.10 0.04
N ILE A 372 5.61 5.29 0.23
CA ILE A 372 5.39 3.88 0.60
C ILE A 372 4.84 3.79 2.01
N THR A 373 4.02 2.77 2.23
CA THR A 373 3.55 2.36 3.54
C THR A 373 4.12 1.01 3.92
N ASP A 374 4.02 0.66 5.19
CA ASP A 374 4.20 -0.73 5.63
C ASP A 374 2.86 -1.51 5.56
N ALA A 375 2.90 -2.79 5.94
CA ALA A 375 1.76 -3.71 5.92
C ALA A 375 0.53 -3.28 6.74
N ASN A 376 0.63 -2.27 7.62
CA ASN A 376 -0.51 -1.69 8.34
C ASN A 376 -0.85 -0.26 7.88
N GLY A 377 -0.23 0.24 6.81
CA GLY A 377 -0.48 1.56 6.24
C GLY A 377 0.35 2.70 6.83
N VAL A 378 1.44 2.40 7.56
CA VAL A 378 2.29 3.44 8.19
C VAL A 378 3.29 4.02 7.18
N GLU A 379 3.23 5.33 6.94
CA GLU A 379 4.13 6.08 6.05
C GLU A 379 5.50 6.34 6.70
N PHE A 380 6.30 5.29 6.84
CA PHE A 380 7.52 5.33 7.65
C PHE A 380 8.67 6.11 7.00
N ILE A 381 8.73 6.23 5.67
CA ILE A 381 9.74 7.06 5.00
C ILE A 381 9.44 8.56 5.22
N ARG A 382 8.17 8.99 5.10
CA ARG A 382 7.78 10.37 5.51
C ARG A 382 8.17 10.63 6.97
N ALA A 383 7.91 9.67 7.85
CA ALA A 383 8.28 9.79 9.26
C ALA A 383 9.79 9.92 9.47
N ALA A 384 10.59 9.14 8.74
CA ALA A 384 12.05 9.21 8.79
C ALA A 384 12.57 10.57 8.31
N ILE A 385 12.03 11.11 7.22
CA ILE A 385 12.35 12.46 6.71
C ILE A 385 12.01 13.51 7.76
N ASP A 386 10.76 13.53 8.26
CA ASP A 386 10.29 14.48 9.28
C ASP A 386 11.14 14.43 10.57
N THR A 387 11.70 13.27 10.89
CA THR A 387 12.57 13.03 12.06
C THR A 387 13.99 13.52 11.80
N ALA A 388 14.55 13.23 10.62
CA ALA A 388 15.88 13.67 10.24
C ALA A 388 15.96 15.20 10.13
N GLU A 389 14.95 15.86 9.56
CA GLU A 389 14.86 17.33 9.47
C GLU A 389 14.88 18.02 10.84
N LYS A 390 14.44 17.33 11.90
CA LYS A 390 14.45 17.84 13.29
C LYS A 390 15.73 17.53 14.05
N GLY A 391 16.72 16.93 13.40
CA GLY A 391 18.02 16.58 14.00
C GLY A 391 18.22 15.10 14.28
N GLY A 392 17.29 14.23 13.86
CA GLY A 392 17.35 12.79 14.05
C GLY A 392 16.53 12.30 15.23
N GLY A 393 16.38 10.97 15.32
CA GLY A 393 15.50 10.33 16.30
C GLY A 393 15.08 8.94 15.90
N SER A 394 14.14 8.38 16.66
CA SER A 394 13.65 7.02 16.47
C SER A 394 12.26 6.95 15.87
N LEU A 395 11.99 5.84 15.18
CA LEU A 395 10.69 5.50 14.63
C LEU A 395 10.53 3.98 14.56
N TYR A 396 9.27 3.52 14.52
CA TYR A 396 8.95 2.12 14.27
C TYR A 396 8.32 1.94 12.90
N TYR A 397 8.50 0.77 12.31
CA TYR A 397 7.77 0.36 11.11
C TYR A 397 7.94 -1.14 10.91
N ILE A 398 7.22 -1.71 9.97
CA ILE A 398 7.44 -3.09 9.54
C ILE A 398 8.29 -3.06 8.27
N TYR A 399 9.26 -3.97 8.22
CA TYR A 399 10.11 -4.10 7.04
C TYR A 399 10.58 -5.54 6.87
N PRO A 400 10.94 -5.96 5.65
CA PRO A 400 11.59 -7.24 5.40
C PRO A 400 12.89 -7.42 6.20
N ASN A 401 13.03 -8.52 6.94
CA ASN A 401 14.25 -8.88 7.67
C ASN A 401 15.20 -9.72 6.79
N PRO A 402 16.37 -9.19 6.35
CA PRO A 402 17.28 -9.94 5.48
C PRO A 402 17.89 -11.19 6.13
N GLU A 403 17.89 -11.29 7.47
CA GLU A 403 18.37 -12.47 8.20
C GLU A 403 17.26 -13.51 8.47
N ASP A 404 15.98 -13.17 8.28
CA ASP A 404 14.83 -14.08 8.40
C ASP A 404 14.05 -14.18 7.07
N ASN A 405 14.78 -14.48 5.99
CA ASN A 405 14.21 -14.69 4.65
C ASN A 405 13.27 -13.56 4.19
N TYR A 406 13.57 -12.31 4.56
CA TYR A 406 12.82 -11.12 4.18
C TYR A 406 11.36 -11.15 4.65
N LYS A 407 11.08 -11.91 5.71
CA LYS A 407 9.79 -11.87 6.39
C LYS A 407 9.55 -10.46 6.94
N GLU A 408 8.31 -9.99 6.80
CA GLU A 408 7.85 -8.74 7.39
C GLU A 408 7.90 -8.82 8.92
N GLU A 409 8.74 -8.00 9.54
CA GLU A 409 8.94 -7.95 10.98
C GLU A 409 8.94 -6.51 11.49
N PHE A 410 8.47 -6.35 12.72
CA PHE A 410 8.46 -5.04 13.37
C PHE A 410 9.91 -4.58 13.61
N LYS A 411 10.21 -3.33 13.28
CA LYS A 411 11.56 -2.77 13.28
C LYS A 411 11.58 -1.44 14.02
N LEU A 412 12.51 -1.30 14.96
CA LEU A 412 12.85 -0.03 15.60
C LEU A 412 14.10 0.53 14.91
N SER A 413 13.98 1.74 14.37
CA SER A 413 15.08 2.41 13.68
C SER A 413 15.46 3.72 14.34
N TYR A 414 16.69 4.15 14.07
CA TYR A 414 17.21 5.46 14.42
C TYR A 414 17.79 6.12 13.16
N VAL A 415 17.47 7.39 12.94
CA VAL A 415 17.90 8.16 11.77
C VAL A 415 18.63 9.44 12.19
N MET A 416 19.60 9.87 11.39
CA MET A 416 20.38 11.08 11.60
C MET A 416 20.62 11.84 10.28
N PRO A 417 20.42 13.16 10.24
CA PRO A 417 20.80 13.96 9.09
C PRO A 417 22.33 13.99 8.93
N VAL A 418 22.78 13.79 7.69
CA VAL A 418 24.18 14.05 7.33
C VAL A 418 24.34 15.55 7.05
N ASP A 419 23.42 16.11 6.28
CA ASP A 419 23.27 17.53 5.97
C ASP A 419 21.79 17.82 5.61
N ASP A 420 21.53 18.97 4.98
CA ASP A 420 20.17 19.41 4.62
C ASP A 420 19.59 18.66 3.39
N GLU A 421 20.37 17.83 2.69
CA GLU A 421 19.96 17.11 1.46
C GLU A 421 19.69 15.62 1.69
N TRP A 422 20.26 15.00 2.73
CA TRP A 422 20.11 13.56 2.97
C TRP A 422 20.42 13.11 4.40
N PHE A 423 19.91 11.93 4.75
CA PHE A 423 20.07 11.31 6.05
C PHE A 423 20.46 9.83 5.95
N VAL A 424 20.99 9.31 7.05
CA VAL A 424 21.33 7.89 7.22
C VAL A 424 20.52 7.30 8.38
N GLY A 425 20.29 5.99 8.35
CA GLY A 425 19.68 5.28 9.46
C GLY A 425 20.01 3.80 9.46
N ALA A 426 19.68 3.15 10.57
CA ALA A 426 19.69 1.70 10.72
C ALA A 426 18.54 1.30 11.65
N GLY A 427 18.28 0.00 11.77
CA GLY A 427 17.30 -0.49 12.73
C GLY A 427 17.57 -1.92 13.18
N ILE A 428 16.88 -2.29 14.25
CA ILE A 428 16.86 -3.62 14.85
C ILE A 428 15.46 -4.21 14.70
N TYR A 429 15.38 -5.51 14.42
CA TYR A 429 14.11 -6.20 14.31
C TYR A 429 13.66 -6.71 15.69
N LEU A 430 12.36 -6.65 15.93
CA LEU A 430 11.70 -7.00 17.19
C LEU A 430 10.69 -8.13 16.91
N PRO A 431 11.15 -9.37 16.58
CA PRO A 431 10.27 -10.49 16.24
C PRO A 431 9.34 -10.92 17.40
N GLU A 432 9.64 -10.48 18.62
CA GLU A 432 8.77 -10.62 19.79
C GLU A 432 7.49 -9.78 19.71
N ILE A 433 7.43 -8.80 18.81
CA ILE A 433 6.26 -7.94 18.57
C ILE A 433 5.56 -8.41 17.29
N PRO A 434 4.24 -8.68 17.34
CA PRO A 434 3.47 -9.00 16.14
C PRO A 434 3.54 -7.88 15.10
N ALA A 435 3.98 -8.20 13.88
CA ALA A 435 4.06 -7.23 12.79
C ALA A 435 2.67 -6.79 12.30
N VAL A 436 1.75 -7.73 12.06
CA VAL A 436 0.51 -7.42 11.33
C VAL A 436 -0.71 -7.34 12.26
N PHE A 437 -1.46 -6.25 12.16
CA PHE A 437 -2.74 -6.09 12.84
C PHE A 437 -3.88 -6.72 12.01
N ASN A 438 -4.97 -7.08 12.68
CA ASN A 438 -6.12 -7.62 11.96
C ASN A 438 -6.79 -6.51 11.15
N GLU A 439 -6.97 -6.73 9.84
CA GLU A 439 -7.56 -5.75 8.94
C GLU A 439 -8.95 -5.27 9.36
N LYS A 440 -9.78 -6.14 9.95
CA LYS A 440 -11.08 -5.73 10.48
C LYS A 440 -10.95 -4.81 11.70
N GLU A 441 -9.96 -5.06 12.58
CA GLU A 441 -9.67 -4.18 13.71
C GLU A 441 -9.13 -2.81 13.21
N ILE A 442 -8.34 -2.80 12.12
CA ILE A 442 -7.91 -1.57 11.45
C ILE A 442 -9.11 -0.80 10.89
N ASP A 443 -10.03 -1.44 10.18
CA ASP A 443 -11.24 -0.79 9.64
C ASP A 443 -12.10 -0.20 10.76
N GLU A 444 -12.30 -0.95 11.85
CA GLU A 444 -13.05 -0.49 13.01
C GLU A 444 -12.37 0.71 13.69
N LEU A 445 -11.03 0.71 13.77
CA LEU A 445 -10.25 1.85 14.24
C LEU A 445 -10.44 3.09 13.35
N VAL A 446 -10.22 2.95 12.04
CA VAL A 446 -10.35 4.08 11.10
C VAL A 446 -11.77 4.64 11.12
N LYS A 447 -12.77 3.76 11.11
CA LYS A 447 -14.18 4.16 11.21
C LYS A 447 -14.47 4.91 12.49
N ARG A 448 -13.95 4.45 13.64
CA ARG A 448 -14.10 5.11 14.94
C ARG A 448 -13.52 6.52 14.91
N VAL A 449 -12.29 6.67 14.41
CA VAL A 449 -11.61 7.97 14.32
C VAL A 449 -12.31 8.92 13.35
N LYS A 450 -12.69 8.44 12.16
CA LYS A 450 -13.45 9.24 11.18
C LYS A 450 -14.81 9.67 11.74
N SER A 451 -15.50 8.80 12.47
CA SER A 451 -16.77 9.16 13.14
C SER A 451 -16.55 10.23 14.21
N ALA A 452 -15.45 10.16 14.99
CA ALA A 452 -15.10 11.19 15.96
C ALA A 452 -14.75 12.53 15.29
N ARG A 453 -14.02 12.50 14.17
CA ARG A 453 -13.76 13.70 13.35
C ARG A 453 -15.05 14.32 12.85
N ASP A 454 -15.94 13.52 12.24
CA ASP A 454 -17.19 13.99 11.68
C ASP A 454 -18.09 14.58 12.79
N TYR A 455 -18.09 13.96 13.98
CA TYR A 455 -18.73 14.50 15.17
C TYR A 455 -18.15 15.86 15.57
N ALA A 456 -16.82 15.99 15.64
CA ALA A 456 -16.16 17.26 15.97
C ALA A 456 -16.41 18.35 14.91
N GLN A 457 -16.54 17.98 13.63
CA GLN A 457 -16.84 18.91 12.54
C GLN A 457 -18.30 19.35 12.49
N ALA A 458 -19.21 18.60 13.13
CA ALA A 458 -20.64 18.88 13.18
C ALA A 458 -21.07 19.65 14.45
N ASN A 459 -20.20 19.71 15.46
CA ASN A 459 -20.49 20.33 16.77
C ASN A 459 -19.49 21.45 17.09
N ASP A 460 -19.73 22.16 18.19
CA ASP A 460 -18.79 23.13 18.75
C ASP A 460 -17.50 22.43 19.24
N LYS A 461 -16.34 23.10 19.10
CA LYS A 461 -15.03 22.50 19.45
C LYS A 461 -14.99 22.12 20.92
N GLU A 462 -15.46 23.00 21.81
CA GLU A 462 -15.47 22.78 23.25
C GLU A 462 -16.46 21.67 23.65
N GLU A 463 -17.61 21.57 22.97
CA GLU A 463 -18.56 20.47 23.15
C GLU A 463 -17.94 19.11 22.79
N ALA A 464 -17.33 19.01 21.60
CA ALA A 464 -16.67 17.78 21.16
C ALA A 464 -15.53 17.35 22.09
N ILE A 465 -14.70 18.30 22.54
CA ILE A 465 -13.62 18.04 23.51
C ILE A 465 -14.18 17.55 24.84
N ALA A 466 -15.29 18.13 25.32
CA ALA A 466 -15.93 17.68 26.56
C ALA A 466 -16.42 16.23 26.44
N ASP A 467 -17.04 15.88 25.32
CA ASP A 467 -17.56 14.53 25.08
C ASP A 467 -16.44 13.49 24.91
N PHE A 468 -15.32 13.86 24.28
CA PHE A 468 -14.14 12.99 24.18
C PHE A 468 -13.50 12.69 25.55
N ASN A 469 -13.68 13.58 26.53
CA ASN A 469 -13.16 13.42 27.88
C ASN A 469 -14.19 12.86 28.88
N ASP A 470 -15.45 12.61 28.48
CA ASP A 470 -16.44 11.98 29.37
C ASP A 470 -16.21 10.47 29.44
N LEU A 471 -15.68 9.99 30.56
CA LEU A 471 -15.47 8.57 30.86
C LEU A 471 -16.77 7.73 30.87
N ASN A 472 -17.94 8.34 30.91
CA ASN A 472 -19.23 7.65 30.77
C ASN A 472 -19.80 7.73 29.35
N GLY A 473 -19.14 8.49 28.46
CA GLY A 473 -19.51 8.70 27.07
C GLY A 473 -18.97 7.60 26.14
N THR A 474 -19.37 7.66 24.88
CA THR A 474 -19.00 6.66 23.86
C THR A 474 -17.59 6.84 23.31
N PHE A 475 -16.97 8.00 23.51
CA PHE A 475 -15.64 8.32 22.97
C PHE A 475 -14.49 7.96 23.92
N ALA A 476 -14.77 7.62 25.18
CA ALA A 476 -13.77 7.23 26.17
C ALA A 476 -13.88 5.73 26.54
N ASP A 477 -14.17 4.87 25.56
CA ASP A 477 -14.39 3.44 25.76
C ASP A 477 -13.07 2.67 25.90
N GLY A 478 -12.60 2.46 27.14
CA GLY A 478 -11.48 1.57 27.45
C GLY A 478 -10.24 1.84 26.59
N ALA A 479 -9.68 0.80 25.97
CA ALA A 479 -8.53 0.92 25.05
C ALA A 479 -8.85 1.66 23.73
N ASN A 480 -10.13 1.86 23.41
CA ASN A 480 -10.62 2.49 22.18
C ASN A 480 -10.85 4.01 22.31
N TYR A 481 -10.36 4.64 23.38
CA TYR A 481 -10.56 6.07 23.63
C TYR A 481 -10.11 6.97 22.46
N ILE A 482 -10.83 8.07 22.26
CA ILE A 482 -10.43 9.18 21.41
C ILE A 482 -9.45 10.07 22.17
N PHE A 483 -8.34 10.39 21.53
CA PHE A 483 -7.44 11.45 21.94
C PHE A 483 -7.48 12.60 20.94
N ALA A 484 -7.09 13.80 21.39
CA ALA A 484 -7.07 14.98 20.54
C ALA A 484 -5.93 15.92 20.94
N TYR A 485 -5.28 16.52 19.94
CA TYR A 485 -4.17 17.45 20.10
C TYR A 485 -4.32 18.64 19.15
N GLU A 486 -3.96 19.83 19.62
CA GLU A 486 -3.67 20.94 18.70
C GLU A 486 -2.35 20.70 17.99
N TYR A 487 -2.16 21.33 16.83
CA TYR A 487 -0.93 21.20 16.04
C TYR A 487 0.31 21.84 16.67
N ASP A 488 0.14 22.63 17.73
CA ASP A 488 1.24 23.09 18.57
C ASP A 488 1.58 22.09 19.71
N GLY A 489 0.84 20.98 19.80
CA GLY A 489 0.98 19.90 20.78
C GLY A 489 0.23 20.10 22.09
N ALA A 490 -0.65 21.08 22.22
CA ALA A 490 -1.55 21.18 23.36
C ALA A 490 -2.51 19.98 23.41
N THR A 491 -2.62 19.35 24.59
CA THR A 491 -3.52 18.20 24.81
C THR A 491 -4.95 18.66 25.01
N LEU A 492 -5.84 18.29 24.09
CA LEU A 492 -7.27 18.62 24.14
C LEU A 492 -8.08 17.50 24.79
N ALA A 493 -7.85 16.25 24.40
CA ALA A 493 -8.54 15.09 24.96
C ALA A 493 -7.58 13.94 25.24
N LEU A 494 -7.64 13.44 26.47
CA LEU A 494 -6.90 12.26 26.92
C LEU A 494 -7.60 11.69 28.17
N PRO A 495 -8.77 11.03 28.01
CA PRO A 495 -9.73 10.80 29.09
C PRO A 495 -9.19 10.02 30.29
N PHE A 496 -8.23 9.11 30.06
CA PHE A 496 -7.63 8.28 31.11
C PHE A 496 -6.37 8.90 31.76
N GLN A 497 -5.93 10.07 31.30
CA GLN A 497 -4.84 10.84 31.91
C GLN A 497 -5.21 12.34 31.96
N PRO A 498 -6.31 12.69 32.67
CA PRO A 498 -6.88 14.04 32.64
C PRO A 498 -5.92 15.12 33.16
N GLU A 499 -4.91 14.75 33.95
CA GLU A 499 -3.85 15.64 34.42
C GLU A 499 -2.97 16.21 33.29
N LEU A 500 -2.98 15.59 32.11
CA LEU A 500 -2.24 16.06 30.93
C LEU A 500 -3.03 17.04 30.07
N ILE A 501 -4.33 17.20 30.28
CA ILE A 501 -5.17 18.13 29.52
C ILE A 501 -4.67 19.57 29.71
N GLY A 502 -4.48 20.29 28.61
CA GLY A 502 -3.91 21.65 28.59
C GLY A 502 -2.38 21.72 28.68
N THR A 503 -1.69 20.58 28.81
CA THR A 503 -0.21 20.54 28.73
C THR A 503 0.26 20.40 27.29
N ASN A 504 1.45 20.91 27.00
CA ASN A 504 2.11 20.72 25.70
C ASN A 504 2.93 19.42 25.72
N ARG A 505 2.74 18.58 24.70
CA ARG A 505 3.37 17.25 24.61
C ARG A 505 4.20 17.06 23.34
N LEU A 506 4.62 18.12 22.66
CA LEU A 506 5.49 17.98 21.47
C LEU A 506 6.83 17.30 21.78
N GLU A 507 7.34 17.45 23.00
CA GLU A 507 8.60 16.85 23.47
C GLU A 507 8.37 15.50 24.18
N PHE A 508 7.15 14.95 24.13
CA PHE A 508 6.91 13.63 24.66
C PHE A 508 7.50 12.58 23.72
N SER A 509 8.39 11.75 24.27
CA SER A 509 8.93 10.57 23.61
C SER A 509 8.62 9.33 24.41
N ASP A 510 8.48 8.19 23.74
CA ASP A 510 8.44 6.89 24.39
C ASP A 510 9.82 6.44 24.91
N THR A 511 9.90 5.21 25.43
CA THR A 511 11.11 4.61 26.01
C THR A 511 12.30 4.62 25.05
N TYR A 512 12.04 4.60 23.73
CA TYR A 512 13.04 4.53 22.68
C TYR A 512 13.17 5.84 21.91
N GLY A 513 12.65 6.95 22.43
CA GLY A 513 12.84 8.28 21.85
C GLY A 513 11.94 8.58 20.65
N VAL A 514 10.88 7.81 20.40
CA VAL A 514 9.93 8.10 19.32
C VAL A 514 9.04 9.27 19.72
N GLU A 515 9.10 10.39 18.98
CA GLU A 515 8.30 11.60 19.21
C GLU A 515 6.85 11.43 18.68
N ILE A 516 6.06 10.59 19.36
CA ILE A 516 4.74 10.14 18.92
C ILE A 516 3.81 11.30 18.51
N ILE A 517 3.71 12.34 19.35
CA ILE A 517 2.77 13.45 19.10
C ILE A 517 3.16 14.25 17.86
N ARG A 518 4.46 14.42 17.59
CA ARG A 518 4.91 15.09 16.37
C ARG A 518 4.60 14.26 15.14
N TRP A 519 4.76 12.95 15.22
CA TRP A 519 4.45 12.05 14.11
C TRP A 519 2.95 12.03 13.84
N GLU A 520 2.11 11.95 14.86
CA GLU A 520 0.65 12.08 14.75
C GLU A 520 0.24 13.41 14.10
N ILE A 521 0.83 14.54 14.53
CA ILE A 521 0.57 15.86 13.94
C ILE A 521 0.99 15.90 12.47
N SER A 522 2.17 15.39 12.14
CA SER A 522 2.67 15.29 10.77
C SER A 522 1.72 14.49 9.88
N ALA A 523 1.27 13.31 10.34
CA ALA A 523 0.32 12.47 9.61
C ALA A 523 -1.03 13.18 9.42
N ALA A 524 -1.56 13.81 10.47
CA ALA A 524 -2.82 14.56 10.38
C ALA A 524 -2.74 15.74 9.41
N LYS A 525 -1.62 16.49 9.38
CA LYS A 525 -1.42 17.60 8.44
C LYS A 525 -1.35 17.15 6.97
N ARG A 526 -1.04 15.89 6.71
CA ARG A 526 -1.07 15.27 5.37
C ARG A 526 -2.44 14.66 5.02
N GLY A 527 -3.48 14.90 5.82
CA GLY A 527 -4.83 14.37 5.59
C GLY A 527 -5.21 13.19 6.51
N GLY A 528 -4.29 12.75 7.36
CA GLY A 528 -4.46 11.62 8.26
C GLY A 528 -3.57 10.43 7.88
N GLY A 529 -3.39 9.50 8.80
CA GLY A 529 -2.52 8.36 8.59
C GLY A 529 -2.31 7.52 9.84
N PHE A 530 -1.58 6.42 9.67
CA PHE A 530 -1.24 5.50 10.75
C PHE A 530 0.11 5.83 11.39
N VAL A 531 0.21 5.61 12.69
CA VAL A 531 1.43 5.81 13.50
C VAL A 531 1.54 4.71 14.54
N TYR A 532 2.74 4.18 14.76
CA TYR A 532 3.00 3.31 15.92
C TYR A 532 3.42 4.13 17.14
N ALA A 533 2.94 3.72 18.30
CA ALA A 533 3.29 4.32 19.58
C ALA A 533 3.42 3.25 20.66
N GLU A 534 4.49 3.29 21.45
CA GLU A 534 4.47 2.64 22.76
C GLU A 534 3.77 3.58 23.75
N TYR A 535 2.59 3.18 24.23
CA TYR A 535 1.76 4.07 25.05
C TYR A 535 0.99 3.35 26.15
N PHE A 536 0.58 4.10 27.17
CA PHE A 536 -0.22 3.63 28.30
C PHE A 536 -1.56 3.04 27.85
N ASN A 537 -1.81 1.78 28.20
CA ASN A 537 -3.08 1.11 27.99
C ASN A 537 -3.96 1.19 29.27
N PRO A 538 -5.12 1.88 29.22
CA PRO A 538 -5.98 2.04 30.39
C PRO A 538 -6.65 0.75 30.87
N GLU A 539 -6.70 -0.31 30.05
CA GLU A 539 -7.30 -1.59 30.42
C GLU A 539 -6.35 -2.48 31.22
N THR A 540 -5.05 -2.42 30.91
CA THR A 540 -4.02 -3.21 31.61
C THR A 540 -3.32 -2.42 32.71
N GLY A 541 -3.22 -1.09 32.54
CA GLY A 541 -2.45 -0.22 33.42
C GLY A 541 -0.95 -0.14 33.06
N ASP A 542 -0.52 -0.84 32.00
CA ASP A 542 0.87 -0.91 31.54
C ASP A 542 1.03 -0.25 30.16
N SER A 543 2.27 0.07 29.76
CA SER A 543 2.57 0.49 28.39
C SER A 543 2.51 -0.70 27.42
N GLY A 544 2.07 -0.45 26.19
CA GLY A 544 2.11 -1.44 25.11
C GLY A 544 2.17 -0.78 23.74
N LEU A 545 2.59 -1.56 22.74
CA LEU A 545 2.59 -1.10 21.36
C LEU A 545 1.15 -0.90 20.87
N LYS A 546 0.91 0.26 20.27
CA LYS A 546 -0.37 0.74 19.78
C LYS A 546 -0.22 1.17 18.33
N LEU A 547 -1.03 0.61 17.43
CA LEU A 547 -1.25 1.17 16.11
C LEU A 547 -2.33 2.24 16.23
N CYS A 548 -1.95 3.49 16.00
CA CYS A 548 -2.85 4.64 16.01
C CYS A 548 -3.25 5.02 14.59
N TYR A 549 -4.47 5.54 14.44
CA TYR A 549 -4.88 6.28 13.26
C TYR A 549 -5.31 7.68 13.69
N VAL A 550 -4.84 8.70 12.97
CA VAL A 550 -5.15 10.11 13.23
C VAL A 550 -5.69 10.78 11.98
N THR A 551 -6.54 11.78 12.15
CA THR A 551 -7.11 12.56 11.05
C THR A 551 -7.27 14.03 11.48
N PRO A 552 -7.11 15.00 10.57
CA PRO A 552 -7.38 16.40 10.88
C PRO A 552 -8.88 16.61 11.15
N VAL A 553 -9.21 17.36 12.20
CA VAL A 553 -10.57 17.92 12.33
C VAL A 553 -10.68 19.15 11.43
N ASN A 554 -9.66 20.01 11.45
CA ASN A 554 -9.48 21.18 10.62
C ASN A 554 -7.97 21.54 10.56
N ASP A 555 -7.64 22.78 10.24
CA ASP A 555 -6.26 23.30 10.17
C ASP A 555 -5.60 23.61 11.52
N GLU A 556 -6.28 23.38 12.64
CA GLU A 556 -5.80 23.69 14.00
C GLU A 556 -5.52 22.44 14.85
N TRP A 557 -6.30 21.37 14.69
CA TRP A 557 -6.24 20.21 15.59
C TRP A 557 -6.65 18.88 14.93
N LEU A 558 -6.23 17.80 15.58
CA LEU A 558 -6.48 16.42 15.16
C LEU A 558 -7.25 15.63 16.21
N VAL A 559 -7.87 14.54 15.76
CA VAL A 559 -8.38 13.46 16.61
C VAL A 559 -7.75 12.14 16.19
N GLY A 560 -7.63 11.23 17.16
CA GLY A 560 -7.09 9.91 16.93
C GLY A 560 -7.56 8.89 17.95
N SER A 561 -7.24 7.63 17.67
CA SER A 561 -7.43 6.48 18.54
C SER A 561 -6.41 5.43 18.13
N GLY A 562 -6.31 4.31 18.84
CA GLY A 562 -5.57 3.16 18.34
C GLY A 562 -6.06 1.83 18.84
N ILE A 563 -5.33 0.79 18.47
CA ILE A 563 -5.51 -0.60 18.89
C ILE A 563 -4.17 -1.12 19.40
N TYR A 564 -4.18 -1.78 20.55
CA TYR A 564 -2.97 -2.33 21.15
C TYR A 564 -2.68 -3.72 20.59
N THR A 565 -1.39 -4.05 20.45
CA THR A 565 -0.98 -5.43 20.23
C THR A 565 -1.45 -6.28 21.40
N LYS A 566 -2.06 -7.44 21.12
CA LYS A 566 -2.37 -8.43 22.16
C LYS A 566 -1.04 -9.06 22.60
N SER A 567 -0.79 -9.12 23.91
CA SER A 567 0.34 -9.87 24.45
C SER A 567 0.27 -11.32 23.95
N ILE A 568 1.37 -11.83 23.40
CA ILE A 568 1.49 -13.24 22.95
C ILE A 568 1.43 -14.18 24.16
#